data_AF-A0A803QI85-F1
#
_entry.id   AF-A0A803QI85-F1
#
_cell.length_a   1.000
_cell.length_b   1.000
_cell.length_c   1.000
_cell.angle_alpha   90.00
_cell.angle_beta   90.00
_cell.angle_gamma   90.00
#
_symmetry.space_group_name_H-M   'P 1'
#
loop_
_entity.id
_entity.type
_entity.pdbx_description
1 polymer ?
#
loop_
_entity_poly.entity_id
_entity_poly.type
_entity_poly.pdbx_seq_one_letter_code
_entity_poly.pdbx_strand_id
1 'polypeptide(L)'
;MVILQQKPQDDPFLKFIDYARSVLCPEDDEDIDPNLNGGDTRRPSWTWIASRILKTCSAYSSGAWNEQRRDGVSKKRPECISQLRKKRRRTKLPNTVTIDSIYEKNFLSLNSVLESVVVDAFVLPGTNIYMLTLGDFWSSNTIDLYLHRRYYDLVDPKNGILKKGREIFLTGCYLRTAAEGYGCPRLLPTEYLVILLDEDEDDDAMIIGAQFCSDLFSSISLDAVNKGVSYSLYGRIEFIGPLEIHGKFGSLQRKQITLVDDDGVKIKFLLWGEQVLLANLFSIGSMLGLDRPYIASSQESVIEESNELCLEYGSATQLFLVPFIQHEEQVCVTLTQNWCQGTGLLSTLDLTPGPKVSQVSLPRDSQGSLDFSCYPFQPFVTDLHDKMTGISLYGVVTNIMKDRNTTKAIFSLRIQDTSGTIWAKLHFTKSWSLGRVSVGHTVYISGLTCTMTKQKCLEALWFESDTGSSFINLSCMPALINSPCLQNLSNLSTLSTQTTCSQMARVWLEMAHCHVNTRLSHSLCGHLVNRTPNGFMECSFCHYTCDSEVVRSFHLKITLADETGKIFAWSTDQTAIELLQISPDEFYELPEEEQVMYPSSLENERFMVALVNCNIEGYGQISDNDMISWEITRALKCE
;
A
#
# COMPACT_ATOMS: atom_id res chain seq x y z
N MET A 1 -13.89 18.82 -43.05
CA MET A 1 -14.57 18.23 -41.89
C MET A 1 -13.59 18.28 -40.74
N VAL A 2 -13.78 19.26 -39.85
CA VAL A 2 -12.83 19.61 -38.79
C VAL A 2 -12.89 18.52 -37.72
N ILE A 3 -11.77 17.85 -37.48
CA ILE A 3 -11.61 16.91 -36.37
C ILE A 3 -11.57 17.75 -35.10
N LEU A 4 -12.65 17.73 -34.32
CA LEU A 4 -12.68 18.28 -32.98
C LEU A 4 -11.70 17.47 -32.12
N GLN A 5 -10.55 18.06 -31.83
CA GLN A 5 -9.61 17.59 -30.83
C GLN A 5 -10.32 17.59 -29.46
N GLN A 6 -10.58 16.41 -28.89
CA GLN A 6 -10.95 16.31 -27.48
C GLN A 6 -9.70 16.64 -26.64
N LYS A 7 -9.80 17.67 -25.79
CA LYS A 7 -8.76 18.02 -24.81
C LYS A 7 -8.53 16.86 -23.83
N PRO A 8 -7.29 16.64 -23.36
CA PRO A 8 -7.03 15.68 -22.29
C PRO A 8 -7.83 16.06 -21.04
N GLN A 9 -8.48 15.07 -20.44
CA GLN A 9 -9.30 15.21 -19.24
C GLN A 9 -8.38 15.51 -18.05
N ASP A 10 -8.49 16.73 -17.51
CA ASP A 10 -7.57 17.30 -16.55
C ASP A 10 -7.95 16.88 -15.11
N ASP A 11 -7.79 15.59 -14.79
CA ASP A 11 -8.15 15.04 -13.48
C ASP A 11 -7.04 15.34 -12.43
N PRO A 12 -7.33 16.13 -11.39
CA PRO A 12 -6.33 16.53 -10.38
C PRO A 12 -5.81 15.33 -9.57
N PHE A 13 -6.63 14.30 -9.35
CA PHE A 13 -6.22 13.13 -8.61
C PHE A 13 -5.20 12.30 -9.39
N LEU A 14 -5.43 12.11 -10.70
CA LEU A 14 -4.47 11.42 -11.58
C LEU A 14 -3.15 12.22 -11.70
N LYS A 15 -3.22 13.55 -11.83
CA LYS A 15 -2.02 14.42 -11.79
C LYS A 15 -1.26 14.28 -10.48
N PHE A 16 -1.96 14.19 -9.36
CA PHE A 16 -1.32 14.01 -8.06
C PHE A 16 -0.66 12.64 -7.93
N ILE A 17 -1.24 11.58 -8.52
CA ILE A 17 -0.58 10.27 -8.61
C ILE A 17 0.68 10.35 -9.47
N ASP A 18 0.62 11.00 -10.64
CA ASP A 18 1.78 11.16 -11.51
C ASP A 18 2.89 11.96 -10.84
N TYR A 19 2.53 13.01 -10.09
CA TYR A 19 3.44 13.77 -9.25
C TYR A 19 4.05 12.91 -8.13
N ALA A 20 3.24 12.15 -7.39
CA ALA A 20 3.74 11.25 -6.37
C ALA A 20 4.70 10.21 -6.98
N ARG A 21 4.40 9.71 -8.18
CA ARG A 21 5.25 8.78 -8.92
C ARG A 21 6.59 9.42 -9.31
N SER A 22 6.60 10.66 -9.79
CA SER A 22 7.84 11.37 -10.16
C SER A 22 8.70 11.71 -8.93
N VAL A 23 8.10 11.99 -7.78
CA VAL A 23 8.83 12.19 -6.52
C VAL A 23 9.43 10.88 -5.99
N LEU A 24 8.68 9.78 -6.07
CA LEU A 24 9.15 8.46 -5.62
C LEU A 24 10.19 7.85 -6.57
N CYS A 25 10.21 8.26 -7.83
CA CYS A 25 11.14 7.82 -8.87
C CYS A 25 11.54 9.01 -9.77
N PRO A 26 12.48 9.86 -9.32
CA PRO A 26 13.01 10.93 -10.17
C PRO A 26 13.66 10.32 -11.42
N GLU A 27 13.43 10.94 -12.58
CA GLU A 27 14.15 10.57 -13.80
C GLU A 27 15.60 11.03 -13.62
N ASP A 28 16.51 10.07 -13.44
CA ASP A 28 17.95 10.36 -13.50
C ASP A 28 18.26 10.77 -14.96
N ASP A 29 18.43 12.06 -15.20
CA ASP A 29 19.01 12.58 -16.45
C ASP A 29 20.47 12.10 -16.56
N GLU A 30 20.78 11.54 -17.74
CA GLU A 30 22.10 11.20 -18.28
C GLU A 30 22.73 9.83 -17.87
N ASP A 31 23.12 9.08 -18.91
CA ASP A 31 23.85 7.80 -18.95
C ASP A 31 23.07 6.49 -18.73
N ILE A 32 22.17 6.15 -19.66
CA ILE A 32 21.79 4.76 -19.93
C ILE A 32 22.60 4.25 -21.13
N ASP A 33 23.54 3.36 -20.86
CA ASP A 33 24.28 2.58 -21.85
C ASP A 33 23.29 1.65 -22.61
N PRO A 34 23.14 1.75 -23.95
CA PRO A 34 22.11 1.06 -24.71
C PRO A 34 22.25 -0.47 -24.80
N ASN A 35 23.23 -1.07 -24.10
CA ASN A 35 23.50 -2.51 -24.15
C ASN A 35 23.13 -3.31 -22.88
N LEU A 36 22.58 -2.70 -21.82
CA LEU A 36 22.02 -3.47 -20.70
C LEU A 36 20.53 -3.75 -20.89
N ASN A 37 20.25 -4.98 -21.30
CA ASN A 37 18.92 -5.56 -21.41
C ASN A 37 18.16 -5.45 -20.07
N GLY A 38 17.09 -4.65 -20.04
CA GLY A 38 15.90 -4.86 -19.20
C GLY A 38 16.08 -4.93 -17.67
N GLY A 39 16.84 -4.01 -17.07
CA GLY A 39 16.88 -3.87 -15.61
C GLY A 39 15.74 -3.01 -15.08
N ASP A 40 14.69 -3.64 -14.55
CA ASP A 40 13.55 -3.00 -13.88
C ASP A 40 14.00 -1.98 -12.82
N THR A 41 13.85 -0.69 -13.14
CA THR A 41 13.65 0.32 -12.11
C THR A 41 12.31 -0.02 -11.45
N ARG A 42 12.33 -0.68 -10.27
CA ARG A 42 11.13 -1.03 -9.50
C ARG A 42 10.38 0.23 -9.06
N ARG A 43 9.65 0.82 -10.01
CA ARG A 43 8.70 1.91 -9.80
C ARG A 43 7.55 1.32 -8.97
N PRO A 44 7.12 1.99 -7.88
CA PRO A 44 5.95 1.55 -7.13
C PRO A 44 4.75 1.40 -8.08
N SER A 45 3.96 0.34 -7.91
CA SER A 45 2.81 0.09 -8.78
C SER A 45 1.80 1.24 -8.69
N TRP A 46 1.12 1.55 -9.80
CA TRP A 46 0.11 2.61 -9.80
C TRP A 46 -0.98 2.33 -8.76
N THR A 47 -1.40 1.06 -8.68
CA THR A 47 -2.31 0.54 -7.66
C THR A 47 -1.83 0.84 -6.24
N TRP A 48 -0.55 0.62 -5.95
CA TRP A 48 0.01 0.86 -4.62
C TRP A 48 -0.02 2.35 -4.26
N ILE A 49 0.40 3.23 -5.19
CA ILE A 49 0.42 4.67 -4.97
C ILE A 49 -1.00 5.19 -4.74
N ALA A 50 -1.94 4.84 -5.64
CA ALA A 50 -3.35 5.24 -5.53
C ALA A 50 -3.98 4.74 -4.22
N SER A 51 -3.80 3.46 -3.88
CA SER A 51 -4.32 2.88 -2.64
C SER A 51 -3.76 3.57 -1.40
N ARG A 52 -2.46 3.92 -1.39
CA ARG A 52 -1.84 4.62 -0.26
C ARG A 52 -2.37 6.03 -0.11
N ILE A 53 -2.46 6.81 -1.18
CA ILE A 53 -3.01 8.17 -1.15
C ILE A 53 -4.45 8.12 -0.62
N LEU A 54 -5.29 7.25 -1.17
CA LEU A 54 -6.70 7.17 -0.79
C LEU A 54 -6.90 6.68 0.65
N LYS A 55 -6.08 5.74 1.13
CA LYS A 55 -6.09 5.30 2.54
C LYS A 55 -5.70 6.43 3.48
N THR A 56 -4.68 7.22 3.13
CA THR A 56 -4.29 8.40 3.89
C THR A 56 -5.41 9.45 3.90
N CYS A 57 -6.02 9.73 2.75
CA CYS A 57 -7.16 10.66 2.66
C CYS A 57 -8.39 10.18 3.46
N SER A 58 -8.60 8.87 3.55
CA SER A 58 -9.66 8.28 4.38
C SER A 58 -9.37 8.38 5.87
N ALA A 59 -8.09 8.21 6.27
CA ALA A 59 -7.67 8.32 7.67
C ALA A 59 -7.58 9.77 8.17
N TYR A 60 -7.22 10.71 7.29
CA TYR A 60 -7.03 12.12 7.60
C TYR A 60 -8.00 12.99 6.79
N SER A 61 -9.27 12.97 7.20
CA SER A 61 -10.37 13.68 6.54
C SER A 61 -10.22 15.21 6.54
N SER A 62 -9.45 15.77 7.46
CA SER A 62 -9.22 17.21 7.63
C SER A 62 -8.18 17.82 6.67
N GLY A 63 -7.59 17.02 5.77
CA GLY A 63 -6.56 17.50 4.85
C GLY A 63 -5.19 17.67 5.51
N ALA A 64 -4.46 16.56 5.69
CA ALA A 64 -3.10 16.56 6.26
C ALA A 64 -2.00 17.02 5.27
N TRP A 65 -2.37 17.40 4.04
CA TRP A 65 -1.40 17.77 2.99
C TRP A 65 -0.99 19.25 3.03
N ASN A 66 -1.50 20.03 4.00
CA ASN A 66 -1.03 21.37 4.29
C ASN A 66 0.22 21.33 5.18
N GLU A 67 1.35 20.91 4.63
CA GLU A 67 2.65 21.20 5.24
C GLU A 67 3.55 21.89 4.22
N GLN A 68 3.63 23.21 4.38
CA GLN A 68 4.71 24.01 3.83
C GLN A 68 6.03 23.34 4.18
N ARG A 69 6.89 23.19 3.17
CA ARG A 69 8.28 22.78 3.31
C ARG A 69 8.88 23.41 4.57
N ARG A 70 9.22 22.57 5.56
CA ARG A 70 10.45 22.81 6.30
C ARG A 70 11.56 22.30 5.41
N ASP A 71 12.31 23.23 4.81
CA ASP A 71 13.64 22.95 4.28
C ASP A 71 14.51 22.46 5.46
N GLY A 72 14.39 21.18 5.77
CA GLY A 72 15.35 20.45 6.56
C GLY A 72 16.60 20.33 5.71
N VAL A 73 17.67 20.99 6.15
CA VAL A 73 19.04 20.91 5.64
C VAL A 73 19.29 19.54 4.97
N SER A 74 19.56 19.56 3.66
CA SER A 74 20.00 18.38 2.93
C SER A 74 21.31 17.88 3.52
N LYS A 75 21.23 16.97 4.48
CA LYS A 75 22.35 16.09 4.77
C LYS A 75 22.44 15.17 3.58
N LYS A 76 23.47 15.40 2.75
CA LYS A 76 23.78 14.59 1.58
C LYS A 76 23.62 13.12 1.94
N ARG A 77 22.65 12.49 1.29
CA ARG A 77 22.48 11.04 1.30
C ARG A 77 23.82 10.42 0.89
N PRO A 78 24.39 9.49 1.66
CA PRO A 78 25.65 8.85 1.28
C PRO A 78 25.47 8.16 -0.08
N GLU A 79 26.29 8.51 -1.07
CA GLU A 79 26.27 7.95 -2.43
C GLU A 79 26.37 6.41 -2.45
N CYS A 80 26.94 5.80 -1.40
CA CYS A 80 26.98 4.34 -1.29
C CYS A 80 25.59 3.71 -1.11
N ILE A 81 24.64 4.38 -0.44
CA ILE A 81 23.30 3.84 -0.18
C ILE A 81 22.44 3.88 -1.47
N SER A 82 22.64 4.87 -2.34
CA SER A 82 21.94 4.94 -3.63
C SER A 82 22.46 3.88 -4.62
N GLN A 83 23.77 3.60 -4.63
CA GLN A 83 24.35 2.53 -5.45
C GLN A 83 23.91 1.13 -4.98
N LEU A 84 23.86 0.89 -3.67
CA LEU A 84 23.42 -0.40 -3.11
C LEU A 84 21.90 -0.64 -3.28
N ARG A 85 21.07 0.41 -3.30
CA ARG A 85 19.64 0.28 -3.63
C ARG A 85 19.39 -0.37 -5.00
N LYS A 86 20.26 -0.13 -5.99
CA LYS A 86 20.11 -0.67 -7.35
C LYS A 86 20.32 -2.20 -7.41
N LYS A 87 21.03 -2.79 -6.44
CA LYS A 87 21.28 -4.23 -6.34
C LYS A 87 20.21 -5.01 -5.56
N ARG A 88 19.30 -4.32 -4.85
CA ARG A 88 18.40 -4.96 -3.90
C ARG A 88 17.15 -5.55 -4.58
N ARG A 89 17.11 -6.89 -4.70
CA ARG A 89 15.95 -7.64 -5.26
C ARG A 89 14.92 -8.15 -4.23
N ARG A 90 15.15 -7.92 -2.94
CA ARG A 90 14.47 -8.62 -1.82
C ARG A 90 13.24 -7.87 -1.24
N THR A 91 12.26 -8.63 -0.76
CA THR A 91 11.10 -8.14 0.01
C THR A 91 11.51 -7.79 1.46
N LYS A 92 10.87 -6.78 2.06
CA LYS A 92 11.13 -6.33 3.44
C LYS A 92 10.74 -7.41 4.46
N LEU A 93 11.57 -7.67 5.47
CA LEU A 93 11.25 -8.61 6.54
C LEU A 93 10.06 -8.12 7.39
N PRO A 94 9.30 -9.05 8.02
CA PRO A 94 8.25 -8.67 8.96
C PRO A 94 8.85 -7.92 10.16
N ASN A 95 8.13 -6.92 10.66
CA ASN A 95 8.57 -6.04 11.77
C ASN A 95 9.81 -5.17 11.48
N THR A 96 10.17 -4.95 10.22
CA THR A 96 11.29 -4.06 9.89
C THR A 96 10.94 -2.59 10.14
N VAL A 97 11.71 -1.94 11.03
CA VAL A 97 11.61 -0.52 11.39
C VAL A 97 12.66 0.29 10.62
N THR A 98 12.32 1.52 10.24
CA THR A 98 13.25 2.46 9.58
C THR A 98 13.91 3.37 10.60
N ILE A 99 15.11 3.86 10.31
CA ILE A 99 15.84 4.80 11.17
C ILE A 99 15.00 6.06 11.40
N ASP A 100 14.33 6.58 10.37
CA ASP A 100 13.42 7.73 10.51
C ASP A 100 12.31 7.48 11.55
N SER A 101 11.70 6.28 11.55
CA SER A 101 10.69 5.94 12.55
C SER A 101 11.25 5.87 13.97
N ILE A 102 12.55 5.58 14.16
CA ILE A 102 13.20 5.58 15.47
C ILE A 102 13.34 7.01 15.97
N TYR A 103 13.77 7.93 15.10
CA TYR A 103 13.89 9.35 15.42
C TYR A 103 12.52 9.99 15.70
N GLU A 104 11.50 9.66 14.92
CA GLU A 104 10.13 10.18 15.11
C GLU A 104 9.50 9.70 16.42
N LYS A 105 9.62 8.39 16.72
CA LYS A 105 8.95 7.78 17.87
C LYS A 105 9.77 7.80 19.15
N ASN A 106 11.08 8.07 19.07
CA ASN A 106 12.05 7.93 20.17
C ASN A 106 11.93 6.58 20.92
N PHE A 107 11.56 5.53 20.20
CA PHE A 107 11.30 4.21 20.77
C PHE A 107 11.67 3.12 19.77
N LEU A 108 12.32 2.06 20.25
CA LEU A 108 12.65 0.86 19.49
C LEU A 108 12.21 -0.37 20.28
N SER A 109 11.37 -1.20 19.66
CA SER A 109 10.93 -2.48 20.25
C SER A 109 12.03 -3.53 20.12
N LEU A 110 12.23 -4.38 21.13
CA LEU A 110 13.22 -5.47 21.08
C LEU A 110 12.94 -6.49 19.96
N ASN A 111 11.66 -6.65 19.59
CA ASN A 111 11.23 -7.53 18.50
C ASN A 111 11.36 -6.90 17.11
N SER A 112 11.78 -5.63 17.03
CA SER A 112 11.95 -4.96 15.74
C SER A 112 13.19 -5.48 15.02
N VAL A 113 13.11 -5.46 13.70
CA VAL A 113 14.21 -5.80 12.81
C VAL A 113 14.72 -4.51 12.18
N LEU A 114 16.03 -4.29 12.22
CA LEU A 114 16.67 -3.17 11.56
C LEU A 114 17.53 -3.71 10.41
N GLU A 115 17.07 -3.44 9.19
CA GLU A 115 17.81 -3.71 7.96
C GLU A 115 18.71 -2.52 7.66
N SER A 116 20.01 -2.66 7.89
CA SER A 116 20.94 -1.53 7.83
C SER A 116 22.20 -1.83 7.02
N VAL A 117 22.86 -0.77 6.58
CA VAL A 117 24.11 -0.77 5.84
C VAL A 117 25.15 -0.05 6.68
N VAL A 118 26.34 -0.65 6.80
CA VAL A 118 27.48 -0.01 7.45
C VAL A 118 27.97 1.14 6.56
N VAL A 119 27.76 2.38 7.00
CA VAL A 119 28.22 3.58 6.27
C VAL A 119 29.66 3.93 6.63
N ASP A 120 30.00 3.76 7.91
CA ASP A 120 31.34 3.96 8.42
C ASP A 120 31.57 3.13 9.67
N ALA A 121 32.82 2.78 9.92
CA ALA A 121 33.25 2.03 11.08
C ALA A 121 34.52 2.66 11.65
N PHE A 122 34.45 3.13 12.89
CA PHE A 122 35.57 3.82 13.52
C PHE A 122 35.67 3.54 15.00
N VAL A 123 36.88 3.74 15.54
CA VAL A 123 37.16 3.62 16.98
C VAL A 123 36.94 4.97 17.64
N LEU A 124 36.22 4.99 18.76
CA LEU A 124 35.99 6.22 19.51
C LEU A 124 37.32 6.74 20.10
N PRO A 125 37.70 8.02 19.85
CA PRO A 125 38.96 8.58 20.29
C PRO A 125 39.18 8.41 21.80
N GLY A 126 40.34 7.89 22.19
CA GLY A 126 40.68 7.66 23.60
C GLY A 126 40.06 6.40 24.23
N THR A 127 39.38 5.56 23.45
CA THR A 127 38.82 4.28 23.90
C THR A 127 39.16 3.15 22.91
N ASN A 128 38.93 1.90 23.31
CA ASN A 128 38.98 0.73 22.43
C ASN A 128 37.57 0.27 22.00
N ILE A 129 36.61 1.20 21.90
CA ILE A 129 35.23 0.88 21.54
C ILE A 129 35.00 1.20 20.07
N TYR A 130 34.66 0.18 19.29
CA TYR A 130 34.23 0.34 17.91
C TYR A 130 32.79 0.84 17.86
N MET A 131 32.54 1.80 16.97
CA MET A 131 31.23 2.33 16.67
C MET A 131 30.96 2.20 15.17
N LEU A 132 29.77 1.74 14.83
CA LEU A 132 29.30 1.66 13.45
C LEU A 132 28.28 2.77 13.21
N THR A 133 28.49 3.56 12.17
CA THR A 133 27.44 4.44 11.66
C THR A 133 26.62 3.66 10.65
N LEU A 134 25.35 3.45 10.99
CA LEU A 134 24.41 2.67 10.20
C LEU A 134 23.50 3.61 9.41
N GLY A 135 23.35 3.32 8.13
CA GLY A 135 22.26 3.83 7.32
C GLY A 135 21.24 2.74 7.09
N ASP A 136 20.00 3.09 6.74
CA ASP A 136 19.09 2.12 6.16
C ASP A 136 18.82 2.50 4.71
N PHE A 137 18.21 1.60 3.97
CA PHE A 137 17.84 1.89 2.60
C PHE A 137 16.72 2.90 2.49
N TRP A 138 15.86 3.07 3.48
CA TRP A 138 14.57 3.75 3.35
C TRP A 138 14.54 5.18 3.89
N SER A 139 15.55 5.54 4.68
CA SER A 139 15.68 6.77 5.43
C SER A 139 16.76 7.66 4.86
N SER A 140 16.67 8.93 5.24
CA SER A 140 17.72 9.93 4.98
C SER A 140 18.69 10.07 6.15
N ASN A 141 18.36 9.50 7.31
CA ASN A 141 19.13 9.61 8.54
C ASN A 141 20.05 8.41 8.76
N THR A 142 21.12 8.63 9.53
CA THR A 142 21.98 7.58 10.05
C THR A 142 21.82 7.46 11.56
N ILE A 143 22.13 6.29 12.11
CA ILE A 143 22.16 6.05 13.54
C ILE A 143 23.46 5.36 13.93
N ASP A 144 24.03 5.75 15.06
CA ASP A 144 25.26 5.14 15.55
C ASP A 144 24.95 3.94 16.45
N LEU A 145 25.66 2.84 16.24
CA LEU A 145 25.61 1.62 17.04
C LEU A 145 26.96 1.40 17.74
N TYR A 146 26.93 1.27 19.07
CA TYR A 146 28.08 0.76 19.81
C TYR A 146 28.26 -0.73 19.49
N LEU A 147 29.40 -1.12 18.91
CA LEU A 147 29.60 -2.51 18.54
C LEU A 147 29.89 -3.38 19.76
N HIS A 148 29.30 -4.57 19.79
CA HIS A 148 29.59 -5.56 20.81
C HIS A 148 31.00 -6.15 20.61
N ARG A 149 31.72 -6.43 21.72
CA ARG A 149 33.13 -6.88 21.68
C ARG A 149 33.36 -8.13 20.85
N ARG A 150 32.34 -8.99 20.74
CA ARG A 150 32.35 -10.23 19.93
C ARG A 150 32.62 -9.98 18.44
N TYR A 151 32.32 -8.79 17.94
CA TYR A 151 32.45 -8.45 16.53
C TYR A 151 33.67 -7.58 16.22
N TYR A 152 34.54 -7.31 17.20
CA TYR A 152 35.69 -6.40 16.99
C TYR A 152 36.67 -6.96 15.96
N ASP A 153 36.86 -8.28 15.94
CA ASP A 153 37.71 -8.95 14.96
C ASP A 153 37.20 -8.82 13.52
N LEU A 154 35.91 -8.46 13.33
CA LEU A 154 35.28 -8.30 12.02
C LEU A 154 35.40 -6.88 11.45
N VAL A 155 35.91 -5.91 12.22
CA VAL A 155 36.00 -4.48 11.87
C VAL A 155 37.44 -4.05 11.56
N ASP A 156 38.25 -4.95 10.98
CA ASP A 156 39.56 -4.57 10.48
C ASP A 156 39.41 -3.61 9.27
N PRO A 157 39.95 -2.39 9.30
CA PRO A 157 39.85 -1.44 8.19
C PRO A 157 40.50 -1.92 6.88
N LYS A 158 41.32 -2.99 6.89
CA LYS A 158 41.92 -3.56 5.67
C LYS A 158 41.21 -4.79 5.14
N ASN A 159 40.85 -5.74 6.02
CA ASN A 159 40.32 -7.06 5.62
C ASN A 159 39.05 -7.49 6.42
N GLY A 160 38.43 -6.58 7.17
CA GLY A 160 37.26 -6.89 7.99
C GLY A 160 36.01 -7.11 7.15
N ILE A 161 35.17 -8.08 7.56
CA ILE A 161 33.91 -8.41 6.88
C ILE A 161 32.90 -7.25 7.00
N LEU A 162 32.91 -6.54 8.13
CA LEU A 162 32.07 -5.36 8.39
C LEU A 162 32.68 -4.09 7.76
N LYS A 163 32.92 -4.14 6.45
CA LYS A 163 33.40 -3.01 5.65
C LYS A 163 32.27 -2.03 5.30
N LYS A 164 32.65 -0.81 4.90
CA LYS A 164 31.71 0.18 4.36
C LYS A 164 30.93 -0.40 3.18
N GLY A 165 29.61 -0.27 3.22
CA GLY A 165 28.67 -0.80 2.24
C GLY A 165 28.12 -2.19 2.58
N ARG A 166 28.64 -2.87 3.61
CA ARG A 166 28.14 -4.18 4.04
C ARG A 166 26.72 -4.07 4.60
N GLU A 167 25.83 -4.94 4.13
CA GLU A 167 24.47 -5.07 4.68
C GLU A 167 24.48 -5.94 5.94
N ILE A 168 23.75 -5.51 6.97
CA ILE A 168 23.58 -6.23 8.23
C ILE A 168 22.13 -6.18 8.70
N PHE A 169 21.72 -7.26 9.38
CA PHE A 169 20.45 -7.34 10.08
C PHE A 169 20.66 -7.31 11.58
N LEU A 170 19.88 -6.48 12.28
CA LEU A 170 19.98 -6.27 13.72
C LEU A 170 18.62 -6.46 14.38
N THR A 171 18.63 -7.02 15.60
CA THR A 171 17.46 -7.09 16.47
C THR A 171 17.87 -6.99 17.95
N GLY A 172 16.90 -6.86 18.85
CA GLY A 172 17.14 -6.72 20.30
C GLY A 172 17.94 -5.48 20.71
N CYS A 173 18.03 -4.46 19.85
CA CYS A 173 18.76 -3.24 20.15
C CYS A 173 18.02 -2.37 21.18
N TYR A 174 18.73 -1.87 22.18
CA TYR A 174 18.21 -0.85 23.09
C TYR A 174 18.55 0.54 22.57
N LEU A 175 17.55 1.42 22.58
CA LEU A 175 17.73 2.82 22.20
C LEU A 175 18.15 3.63 23.42
N ARG A 176 19.34 4.23 23.37
CA ARG A 176 19.73 5.26 24.33
C ARG A 176 19.16 6.59 23.86
N THR A 177 18.09 7.03 24.50
CA THR A 177 17.56 8.39 24.35
C THR A 177 18.44 9.37 25.14
N ALA A 178 18.68 10.55 24.58
CA ALA A 178 19.45 11.58 25.27
C ALA A 178 18.59 12.15 26.41
N ALA A 179 18.96 11.87 27.66
CA ALA A 179 18.38 12.54 28.82
C ALA A 179 18.89 14.00 28.84
N GLU A 180 17.96 14.95 28.75
CA GLU A 180 18.17 16.39 28.92
C GLU A 180 19.23 17.04 27.99
N GLY A 181 18.90 17.18 26.70
CA GLY A 181 19.51 18.18 25.80
C GLY A 181 20.43 17.63 24.68
N TYR A 182 20.16 18.09 23.44
CA TYR A 182 21.01 18.04 22.22
C TYR A 182 21.89 16.80 21.99
N GLY A 183 21.38 15.58 22.20
CA GLY A 183 22.06 14.34 21.82
C GLY A 183 21.30 13.56 20.75
N CYS A 184 22.00 13.05 19.73
CA CYS A 184 21.41 12.11 18.77
C CYS A 184 21.15 10.75 19.46
N PRO A 185 20.01 10.08 19.20
CA PRO A 185 19.75 8.74 19.69
C PRO A 185 20.81 7.77 19.18
N ARG A 186 21.25 6.84 20.04
CA ARG A 186 22.24 5.82 19.71
C ARG A 186 21.76 4.44 20.10
N LEU A 187 22.15 3.44 19.32
CA LEU A 187 21.88 2.05 19.63
C LEU A 187 22.96 1.50 20.56
N LEU A 188 22.54 0.84 21.63
CA LEU A 188 23.43 0.11 22.53
C LEU A 188 23.89 -1.21 21.88
N PRO A 189 25.00 -1.79 22.34
CA PRO A 189 25.51 -3.04 21.80
C PRO A 189 24.48 -4.16 21.87
N THR A 190 24.32 -4.89 20.76
CA THR A 190 23.52 -6.11 20.66
C THR A 190 24.40 -7.28 20.26
N GLU A 191 24.07 -8.46 20.77
CA GLU A 191 24.66 -9.73 20.33
C GLU A 191 23.90 -10.33 19.14
N TYR A 192 22.75 -9.76 18.76
CA TYR A 192 21.87 -10.30 17.73
C TYR A 192 22.09 -9.59 16.39
N LEU A 193 23.26 -9.81 15.81
CA LEU A 193 23.69 -9.27 14.52
C LEU A 193 23.92 -10.43 13.52
N VAL A 194 23.34 -10.29 12.32
CA VAL A 194 23.51 -11.21 11.19
C VAL A 194 24.12 -10.45 10.02
N ILE A 195 25.17 -11.00 9.43
CA ILE A 195 25.88 -10.40 8.29
C ILE A 195 25.30 -10.95 7.00
N LEU A 196 24.96 -10.07 6.05
CA LEU A 196 24.46 -10.49 4.75
C LEU A 196 25.61 -10.68 3.77
N LEU A 197 25.54 -11.78 3.04
CA LEU A 197 26.45 -12.12 1.94
C LEU A 197 25.66 -12.16 0.64
N ASP A 198 26.32 -11.78 -0.45
CA ASP A 198 25.77 -11.82 -1.81
C ASP A 198 26.56 -12.82 -2.66
N GLU A 199 25.93 -13.88 -3.13
CA GLU A 199 26.58 -14.90 -3.99
C GLU A 199 27.04 -14.31 -5.34
N ASP A 200 26.45 -13.19 -5.77
CA ASP A 200 26.84 -12.50 -7.01
C ASP A 200 28.13 -11.65 -6.84
N GLU A 201 28.60 -11.41 -5.61
CA GLU A 201 29.86 -10.67 -5.35
C GLU A 201 31.04 -11.63 -5.13
N ASP A 202 32.09 -11.52 -5.95
CA ASP A 202 33.27 -12.40 -5.93
C ASP A 202 33.92 -12.51 -4.53
N ASP A 203 34.00 -11.40 -3.78
CA ASP A 203 34.54 -11.36 -2.41
C ASP A 203 33.74 -12.25 -1.46
N ASP A 204 32.41 -12.25 -1.58
CA ASP A 204 31.49 -12.97 -0.71
C ASP A 204 31.39 -14.44 -1.12
N ALA A 205 31.36 -14.72 -2.43
CA ALA A 205 31.47 -16.08 -2.95
C ALA A 205 32.77 -16.76 -2.48
N MET A 206 33.88 -16.01 -2.41
CA MET A 206 35.13 -16.51 -1.86
C MET A 206 35.02 -16.80 -0.36
N ILE A 207 34.34 -15.95 0.44
CA ILE A 207 34.10 -16.21 1.86
C ILE A 207 33.24 -17.47 2.04
N ILE A 208 32.18 -17.62 1.25
CA ILE A 208 31.30 -18.79 1.27
C ILE A 208 32.12 -20.05 0.99
N GLY A 209 32.87 -20.05 -0.13
CA GLY A 209 33.70 -21.17 -0.55
C GLY A 209 34.83 -21.52 0.44
N ALA A 210 35.53 -20.52 0.98
CA ALA A 210 36.68 -20.76 1.85
C ALA A 210 36.27 -21.13 3.28
N GLN A 211 35.26 -20.47 3.84
CA GLN A 211 34.90 -20.60 5.25
C GLN A 211 33.82 -21.67 5.48
N PHE A 212 32.84 -21.82 4.59
CA PHE A 212 31.66 -22.64 4.85
C PHE A 212 31.54 -23.90 3.99
N CYS A 213 32.31 -24.05 2.91
CA CYS A 213 32.31 -25.27 2.10
C CYS A 213 33.32 -26.34 2.56
N SER A 214 34.03 -26.11 3.66
CA SER A 214 35.02 -27.09 4.18
C SER A 214 34.39 -28.16 5.06
N ASP A 215 33.34 -27.83 5.81
CA ASP A 215 32.69 -28.72 6.78
C ASP A 215 31.25 -29.03 6.34
N LEU A 216 30.87 -30.32 6.37
CA LEU A 216 29.53 -30.82 6.07
C LEU A 216 28.83 -31.25 7.36
N PHE A 217 27.49 -31.37 7.37
CA PHE A 217 26.79 -31.80 8.60
C PHE A 217 27.15 -33.24 8.99
N SER A 218 27.53 -34.06 8.01
CA SER A 218 27.99 -35.44 8.21
C SER A 218 29.39 -35.56 8.84
N SER A 219 30.21 -34.50 8.80
CA SER A 219 31.58 -34.51 9.37
C SER A 219 31.63 -34.15 10.86
N ILE A 220 30.48 -33.77 11.44
CA ILE A 220 30.38 -33.37 12.84
C ILE A 220 30.56 -34.61 13.73
N SER A 221 31.57 -34.57 14.59
CA SER A 221 31.79 -35.61 15.60
C SER A 221 31.97 -34.99 16.98
N LEU A 222 31.22 -35.50 17.97
CA LEU A 222 31.24 -34.99 19.34
C LEU A 222 32.64 -35.09 19.98
N ASP A 223 33.41 -36.11 19.60
CA ASP A 223 34.79 -36.32 20.08
C ASP A 223 35.77 -35.27 19.54
N ALA A 224 35.55 -34.75 18.34
CA ALA A 224 36.38 -33.67 17.78
C ALA A 224 36.03 -32.32 18.42
N VAL A 225 34.74 -32.06 18.65
CA VAL A 225 34.27 -30.86 19.37
C VAL A 225 34.87 -30.80 20.78
N ASN A 226 34.85 -31.92 21.50
CA ASN A 226 35.44 -32.01 22.84
C ASN A 226 36.97 -31.80 22.86
N LYS A 227 37.64 -31.96 21.70
CA LYS A 227 39.07 -31.66 21.52
C LYS A 227 39.33 -30.21 21.09
N GLY A 228 38.28 -29.38 21.00
CA GLY A 228 38.37 -27.96 20.65
C GLY A 228 38.32 -27.66 19.15
N VAL A 229 37.89 -28.63 18.31
CA VAL A 229 37.68 -28.37 16.88
C VAL A 229 36.43 -27.52 16.71
N SER A 230 36.56 -26.45 15.92
CA SER A 230 35.47 -25.55 15.60
C SER A 230 35.02 -25.76 14.16
N TYR A 231 33.70 -25.85 13.95
CA TYR A 231 33.12 -26.08 12.63
C TYR A 231 32.52 -24.80 12.04
N SER A 232 32.55 -24.68 10.72
CA SER A 232 31.90 -23.59 9.99
C SER A 232 30.97 -24.18 8.93
N LEU A 233 29.66 -24.06 9.17
CA LEU A 233 28.63 -24.85 8.50
C LEU A 233 27.77 -23.97 7.58
N TYR A 234 27.38 -24.49 6.41
CA TYR A 234 26.44 -23.83 5.49
C TYR A 234 25.20 -24.70 5.28
N GLY A 235 24.00 -24.11 5.29
CA GLY A 235 22.81 -24.86 4.93
C GLY A 235 21.57 -24.00 4.68
N ARG A 236 20.65 -24.55 3.91
CA ARG A 236 19.35 -23.94 3.59
C ARG A 236 18.37 -24.05 4.74
N ILE A 237 17.68 -22.97 5.05
CA ILE A 237 16.57 -22.96 6.02
C ILE A 237 15.34 -23.60 5.38
N GLU A 238 15.01 -24.82 5.80
CA GLU A 238 13.81 -25.52 5.31
C GLU A 238 12.57 -25.19 6.16
N PHE A 239 12.76 -25.06 7.48
CA PHE A 239 11.64 -24.88 8.40
C PHE A 239 12.04 -24.03 9.60
N ILE A 240 11.16 -23.09 9.98
CA ILE A 240 11.27 -22.31 11.21
C ILE A 240 10.08 -22.71 12.09
N GLY A 241 10.36 -23.38 13.20
CA GLY A 241 9.38 -23.89 14.14
C GLY A 241 8.68 -22.79 14.95
N PRO A 242 7.51 -23.12 15.55
CA PRO A 242 6.81 -22.22 16.45
C PRO A 242 7.64 -21.94 17.72
N LEU A 243 7.28 -20.89 18.46
CA LEU A 243 7.86 -20.61 19.76
C LEU A 243 7.36 -21.62 20.79
N GLU A 244 8.26 -22.45 21.30
CA GLU A 244 7.99 -23.43 22.35
C GLU A 244 8.32 -22.82 23.71
N ILE A 245 7.38 -22.92 24.65
CA ILE A 245 7.57 -22.43 26.02
C ILE A 245 7.72 -23.64 26.93
N HIS A 246 8.92 -23.80 27.51
CA HIS A 246 9.27 -24.90 28.41
C HIS A 246 9.32 -24.41 29.88
N GLY A 247 8.95 -25.31 30.80
CA GLY A 247 8.99 -25.09 32.25
C GLY A 247 7.66 -24.65 32.87
N LYS A 248 7.41 -25.07 34.12
CA LYS A 248 6.14 -24.84 34.88
C LYS A 248 5.76 -23.36 35.08
N PHE A 249 6.68 -22.42 34.78
CA PHE A 249 6.49 -20.98 34.95
C PHE A 249 6.74 -20.16 33.67
N GLY A 250 6.84 -20.81 32.50
CA GLY A 250 6.95 -20.10 31.21
C GLY A 250 8.26 -19.34 30.98
N SER A 251 9.32 -19.65 31.72
CA SER A 251 10.58 -18.89 31.70
C SER A 251 11.56 -19.29 30.60
N LEU A 252 11.44 -20.48 30.01
CA LEU A 252 12.35 -20.95 28.95
C LEU A 252 11.65 -20.93 27.60
N GLN A 253 11.99 -19.94 26.78
CA GLN A 253 11.56 -19.88 25.39
C GLN A 253 12.56 -20.64 24.52
N ARG A 254 12.06 -21.46 23.60
CA ARG A 254 12.84 -22.24 22.65
C ARG A 254 12.25 -22.06 21.26
N LYS A 255 13.09 -21.91 20.24
CA LYS A 255 12.67 -21.93 18.84
C LYS A 255 13.61 -22.79 18.03
N GLN A 256 13.05 -23.74 17.29
CA GLN A 256 13.79 -24.69 16.46
C GLN A 256 13.80 -24.23 15.01
N ILE A 257 14.96 -24.31 14.36
CA ILE A 257 15.15 -24.06 12.93
C ILE A 257 15.78 -25.32 12.32
N THR A 258 15.19 -25.84 11.25
CA THR A 258 15.73 -27.00 10.54
C THR A 258 16.57 -26.51 9.36
N LEU A 259 17.85 -26.87 9.36
CA LEU A 259 18.80 -26.58 8.29
C LEU A 259 19.06 -27.84 7.47
N VAL A 260 19.24 -27.66 6.17
CA VAL A 260 19.54 -28.73 5.21
C VAL A 260 20.81 -28.37 4.46
N ASP A 261 21.83 -29.23 4.49
CA ASP A 261 23.05 -29.02 3.71
C ASP A 261 22.86 -29.40 2.23
N ASP A 262 23.93 -29.26 1.44
CA ASP A 262 23.94 -29.58 0.01
C ASP A 262 23.77 -31.10 -0.25
N ASP A 263 24.13 -31.95 0.72
CA ASP A 263 23.94 -33.40 0.67
C ASP A 263 22.52 -33.83 1.07
N GLY A 264 21.66 -32.90 1.48
CA GLY A 264 20.29 -33.16 1.91
C GLY A 264 20.16 -33.67 3.35
N VAL A 265 21.25 -33.65 4.13
CA VAL A 265 21.26 -34.00 5.55
C VAL A 265 20.63 -32.85 6.34
N LYS A 266 19.76 -33.20 7.29
CA LYS A 266 19.04 -32.23 8.11
C LYS A 266 19.63 -32.16 9.50
N ILE A 267 19.83 -30.95 10.01
CA ILE A 267 20.25 -30.71 11.39
C ILE A 267 19.36 -29.66 12.06
N LYS A 268 19.15 -29.79 13.38
CA LYS A 268 18.34 -28.87 14.17
C LYS A 268 19.23 -27.77 14.74
N PHE A 269 18.89 -26.51 14.47
CA PHE A 269 19.47 -25.33 15.09
C PHE A 269 18.49 -24.74 16.12
N LEU A 270 18.92 -24.63 17.38
CA LEU A 270 18.09 -24.23 18.52
C LEU A 270 18.49 -22.84 19.02
N LEU A 271 17.48 -22.00 19.23
CA LEU A 271 17.59 -20.69 19.84
C LEU A 271 16.88 -20.69 21.19
N TRP A 272 17.55 -20.17 22.22
CA TRP A 272 17.05 -20.20 23.60
C TRP A 272 16.86 -18.78 24.17
N GLY A 273 15.80 -18.60 24.96
CA GLY A 273 15.50 -17.34 25.67
C GLY A 273 15.41 -16.13 24.73
N GLU A 274 16.18 -15.08 25.01
CA GLU A 274 16.22 -13.85 24.21
C GLU A 274 16.80 -14.07 22.79
N GLN A 275 17.54 -15.17 22.56
CA GLN A 275 18.06 -15.52 21.23
C GLN A 275 16.97 -15.84 20.22
N VAL A 276 15.74 -16.16 20.68
CA VAL A 276 14.58 -16.41 19.83
C VAL A 276 14.30 -15.23 18.89
N LEU A 277 14.71 -14.01 19.26
CA LEU A 277 14.59 -12.81 18.44
C LEU A 277 15.35 -12.93 17.10
N LEU A 278 16.45 -13.68 17.06
CA LEU A 278 17.22 -13.93 15.83
C LEU A 278 16.37 -14.60 14.75
N ALA A 279 15.37 -15.40 15.14
CA ALA A 279 14.50 -16.05 14.17
C ALA A 279 13.66 -15.06 13.34
N ASN A 280 13.50 -13.81 13.78
CA ASN A 280 12.83 -12.76 13.01
C ASN A 280 13.70 -12.27 11.84
N LEU A 281 15.00 -12.53 11.86
CA LEU A 281 15.96 -12.16 10.82
C LEU A 281 16.02 -13.16 9.67
N PHE A 282 15.39 -14.33 9.84
CA PHE A 282 15.48 -15.45 8.90
C PHE A 282 14.20 -15.60 8.07
N SER A 283 14.37 -16.06 6.83
CA SER A 283 13.28 -16.46 5.95
C SER A 283 13.51 -17.88 5.43
N ILE A 284 12.41 -18.62 5.25
CA ILE A 284 12.45 -19.97 4.69
C ILE A 284 12.99 -19.90 3.26
N GLY A 285 13.91 -20.81 2.93
CA GLY A 285 14.60 -20.88 1.64
C GLY A 285 15.95 -20.17 1.60
N SER A 286 16.25 -19.27 2.55
CA SER A 286 17.55 -18.60 2.62
C SER A 286 18.65 -19.55 3.08
N MET A 287 19.89 -19.31 2.64
CA MET A 287 21.07 -20.05 3.10
C MET A 287 21.66 -19.39 4.34
N LEU A 288 21.92 -20.17 5.37
CA LEU A 288 22.48 -19.73 6.64
C LEU A 288 23.90 -20.31 6.80
N GLY A 289 24.88 -19.42 6.97
CA GLY A 289 26.23 -19.73 7.40
C GLY A 289 26.38 -19.59 8.91
N LEU A 290 26.86 -20.65 9.56
CA LEU A 290 27.10 -20.74 11.00
C LEU A 290 28.58 -20.93 11.24
N ASP A 291 29.27 -19.88 11.70
CA ASP A 291 30.67 -19.99 12.11
C ASP A 291 30.74 -20.31 13.60
N ARG A 292 31.38 -21.42 13.98
CA ARG A 292 31.56 -21.86 15.37
C ARG A 292 30.26 -21.99 16.17
N PRO A 293 29.25 -22.76 15.69
CA PRO A 293 28.06 -23.07 16.48
C PRO A 293 28.43 -23.90 17.71
N TYR A 294 27.63 -23.78 18.78
CA TYR A 294 27.74 -24.72 19.90
C TYR A 294 27.07 -26.03 19.50
N ILE A 295 27.78 -27.16 19.61
CA ILE A 295 27.25 -28.47 19.23
C ILE A 295 26.85 -29.20 20.50
N ALA A 296 25.56 -29.46 20.64
CA ALA A 296 24.98 -30.20 21.74
C ALA A 296 24.47 -31.57 21.25
N SER A 297 24.44 -32.56 22.14
CA SER A 297 23.77 -33.83 21.88
C SER A 297 22.38 -33.79 22.50
N SER A 298 21.34 -33.98 21.69
CA SER A 298 19.96 -34.09 22.16
C SER A 298 19.79 -35.34 23.02
N GLN A 299 19.69 -35.19 24.33
CA GLN A 299 19.27 -36.26 25.25
C GLN A 299 17.85 -35.97 25.74
N GLU A 300 16.91 -35.83 24.82
CA GLU A 300 15.52 -35.48 25.15
C GLU A 300 14.47 -36.22 24.29
N SER A 301 14.49 -37.56 24.35
CA SER A 301 13.27 -38.38 24.26
C SER A 301 13.55 -39.81 24.73
N VAL A 302 12.65 -40.36 25.55
CA VAL A 302 12.69 -41.75 26.08
C VAL A 302 12.36 -42.79 24.99
N ILE A 303 12.27 -42.37 23.72
CA ILE A 303 11.93 -43.23 22.59
C ILE A 303 12.79 -42.80 21.39
N GLU A 304 13.48 -43.79 20.81
CA GLU A 304 14.35 -43.80 19.62
C GLU A 304 15.85 -43.51 19.81
N GLU A 305 16.66 -44.51 19.41
CA GLU A 305 18.09 -44.71 19.65
C GLU A 305 19.00 -43.93 18.67
N SER A 306 18.70 -42.66 18.36
CA SER A 306 19.61 -41.79 17.63
C SER A 306 20.08 -40.64 18.53
N ASN A 307 21.37 -40.61 18.86
CA ASN A 307 22.02 -39.41 19.39
C ASN A 307 22.00 -38.32 18.29
N GLU A 308 20.87 -37.65 18.11
CA GLU A 308 20.76 -36.55 17.16
C GLU A 308 21.58 -35.36 17.69
N LEU A 309 22.56 -34.93 16.89
CA LEU A 309 23.33 -33.72 17.15
C LEU A 309 22.45 -32.51 16.85
N CYS A 310 22.49 -31.51 17.73
CA CYS A 310 21.86 -30.22 17.52
C CYS A 310 22.89 -29.10 17.60
N LEU A 311 22.62 -28.03 16.85
CA LEU A 311 23.40 -26.80 16.85
C LEU A 311 22.68 -25.79 17.74
N GLU A 312 23.41 -25.04 18.53
CA GLU A 312 22.86 -23.97 19.37
C GLU A 312 23.62 -22.67 19.15
N TYR A 313 22.94 -21.56 19.38
CA TYR A 313 23.57 -20.25 19.35
C TYR A 313 24.39 -20.02 20.63
N GLY A 314 25.70 -20.22 20.51
CA GLY A 314 26.67 -20.00 21.58
C GLY A 314 27.22 -18.57 21.62
N SER A 315 28.18 -18.32 22.51
CA SER A 315 28.86 -17.03 22.65
C SER A 315 29.92 -16.74 21.57
N ALA A 316 30.35 -17.76 20.82
CA ALA A 316 31.32 -17.63 19.73
C ALA A 316 30.68 -17.67 18.33
N THR A 317 29.47 -18.23 18.21
CA THR A 317 28.70 -18.40 16.96
C THR A 317 28.47 -17.13 16.14
N GLN A 318 29.02 -17.01 14.95
CA GLN A 318 28.70 -15.87 14.06
C GLN A 318 27.73 -16.33 12.97
N LEU A 319 26.80 -15.45 12.61
CA LEU A 319 25.72 -15.75 11.68
C LEU A 319 25.89 -14.96 10.40
N PHE A 320 25.89 -15.68 9.28
CA PHE A 320 25.94 -15.16 7.92
C PHE A 320 24.70 -15.63 7.18
N LEU A 321 24.11 -14.80 6.33
CA LEU A 321 22.88 -15.13 5.63
C LEU A 321 23.01 -14.74 4.15
N VAL A 322 22.76 -15.71 3.26
CA VAL A 322 22.49 -15.44 1.85
C VAL A 322 20.98 -15.59 1.64
N PRO A 323 20.27 -14.50 1.37
CA PRO A 323 18.82 -14.51 1.28
C PRO A 323 18.33 -15.09 -0.05
N PHE A 324 17.23 -15.83 0.01
CA PHE A 324 16.60 -16.42 -1.18
C PHE A 324 15.98 -15.36 -2.10
N ILE A 325 16.38 -15.34 -3.38
CA ILE A 325 15.79 -14.51 -4.44
C ILE A 325 14.91 -15.41 -5.33
N GLN A 326 13.60 -15.20 -5.35
CA GLN A 326 12.71 -15.86 -6.31
C GLN A 326 13.00 -15.31 -7.71
N HIS A 327 13.42 -16.18 -8.64
CA HIS A 327 13.43 -15.86 -10.07
C HIS A 327 11.99 -15.94 -10.59
N GLU A 328 11.37 -14.80 -10.86
CA GLU A 328 10.09 -14.72 -11.58
C GLU A 328 10.35 -14.95 -13.08
N GLU A 329 9.72 -15.97 -13.67
CA GLU A 329 9.77 -16.24 -15.12
C GLU A 329 9.09 -15.11 -15.93
N GLN A 330 9.79 -14.61 -16.95
CA GLN A 330 9.30 -13.54 -17.82
C GLN A 330 8.26 -14.06 -18.82
N VAL A 331 7.05 -13.49 -18.79
CA VAL A 331 6.03 -13.68 -19.85
C VAL A 331 5.70 -12.33 -20.47
N CYS A 332 5.85 -12.25 -21.80
CA CYS A 332 5.60 -11.06 -22.59
C CYS A 332 4.09 -10.81 -22.71
N VAL A 333 3.58 -9.75 -22.10
CA VAL A 333 2.23 -9.24 -22.38
C VAL A 333 2.37 -7.99 -23.25
N THR A 334 2.02 -8.11 -24.53
CA THR A 334 1.94 -6.96 -25.44
C THR A 334 0.72 -6.13 -25.09
N LEU A 335 0.87 -5.16 -24.18
CA LEU A 335 -0.13 -4.10 -23.98
C LEU A 335 0.40 -2.84 -24.66
N THR A 336 -0.26 -2.45 -25.75
CA THR A 336 0.05 -1.26 -26.56
C THR A 336 -0.34 0.01 -25.82
N GLN A 337 0.64 0.77 -25.33
CA GLN A 337 0.48 2.22 -25.15
C GLN A 337 1.22 2.95 -26.27
N ASN A 338 0.48 3.32 -27.31
CA ASN A 338 0.89 4.41 -28.18
C ASN A 338 0.62 5.72 -27.43
N TRP A 339 1.63 6.27 -26.76
CA TRP A 339 1.58 7.65 -26.29
C TRP A 339 2.14 8.61 -27.34
N CYS A 340 1.43 9.71 -27.48
CA CYS A 340 1.59 10.77 -28.46
C CYS A 340 3.03 11.31 -28.50
N GLN A 341 3.59 11.32 -29.71
CA GLN A 341 4.81 12.05 -30.04
C GLN A 341 4.58 13.56 -29.96
N GLY A 342 5.41 14.24 -29.16
CA GLY A 342 5.63 15.69 -29.20
C GLY A 342 6.88 16.04 -29.99
N THR A 343 6.70 16.16 -31.32
CA THR A 343 7.38 17.04 -32.30
C THR A 343 8.89 17.37 -32.20
N GLY A 344 9.62 16.98 -33.25
CA GLY A 344 10.88 17.60 -33.67
C GLY A 344 11.44 17.04 -35.00
N LEU A 345 11.05 17.67 -36.11
CA LEU A 345 11.58 17.58 -37.50
C LEU A 345 11.12 16.48 -38.48
N LEU A 346 10.70 17.00 -39.65
CA LEU A 346 10.48 16.34 -40.93
C LEU A 346 11.72 15.54 -41.39
N SER A 347 11.52 14.32 -41.90
CA SER A 347 11.82 14.01 -43.32
C SER A 347 11.40 12.59 -43.68
N THR A 348 11.12 12.44 -44.96
CA THR A 348 10.72 11.30 -45.76
C THR A 348 11.55 10.01 -45.61
N LEU A 349 10.87 8.87 -45.77
CA LEU A 349 11.37 7.57 -46.27
C LEU A 349 12.67 7.05 -45.65
N ASP A 350 12.58 6.07 -44.75
CA ASP A 350 13.43 4.87 -44.82
C ASP A 350 12.96 3.75 -43.88
N LEU A 351 13.05 2.52 -44.37
CA LEU A 351 12.77 1.26 -43.69
C LEU A 351 13.86 0.95 -42.65
N THR A 352 13.52 0.90 -41.36
CA THR A 352 14.29 0.16 -40.32
C THR A 352 13.43 -0.02 -39.05
N PRO A 353 13.55 -1.15 -38.31
CA PRO A 353 12.65 -1.50 -37.21
C PRO A 353 13.01 -0.71 -35.94
N GLY A 354 12.09 0.13 -35.47
CA GLY A 354 12.24 0.91 -34.23
C GLY A 354 12.13 0.08 -32.94
N PRO A 355 12.53 0.65 -31.78
CA PRO A 355 12.77 -0.09 -30.53
C PRO A 355 11.46 -0.57 -29.87
N LYS A 356 11.54 -1.77 -29.28
CA LYS A 356 10.44 -2.56 -28.73
C LYS A 356 9.95 -2.04 -27.37
N VAL A 357 8.63 -1.91 -27.28
CA VAL A 357 7.69 -2.14 -26.14
C VAL A 357 8.35 -2.36 -24.76
N SER A 358 8.02 -1.49 -23.80
CA SER A 358 8.24 -1.65 -22.35
C SER A 358 7.62 -2.96 -21.86
N GLN A 359 8.45 -3.99 -21.62
CA GLN A 359 8.02 -5.28 -21.08
C GLN A 359 7.98 -5.20 -19.54
N VAL A 360 6.88 -5.63 -18.93
CA VAL A 360 6.71 -5.70 -17.46
C VAL A 360 6.39 -7.15 -17.09
N SER A 361 7.14 -7.75 -16.16
CA SER A 361 6.85 -9.09 -15.62
C SER A 361 5.76 -9.03 -14.55
N LEU A 362 4.80 -9.97 -14.61
CA LEU A 362 3.73 -10.11 -13.62
C LEU A 362 3.69 -11.55 -13.07
N PRO A 363 3.49 -11.73 -11.76
CA PRO A 363 3.36 -13.05 -11.15
C PRO A 363 2.07 -13.74 -11.60
N ARG A 364 2.09 -15.07 -11.59
CA ARG A 364 0.90 -15.90 -11.82
C ARG A 364 0.39 -16.47 -10.51
N ASP A 365 -0.94 -16.49 -10.36
CA ASP A 365 -1.56 -17.20 -9.25
C ASP A 365 -1.52 -18.74 -9.46
N SER A 366 -1.94 -19.49 -8.43
CA SER A 366 -2.00 -20.95 -8.46
C SER A 366 -2.97 -21.53 -9.50
N GLN A 367 -3.81 -20.69 -10.13
CA GLN A 367 -4.75 -21.04 -11.20
C GLN A 367 -4.24 -20.64 -12.59
N GLY A 368 -3.03 -20.05 -12.67
CA GLY A 368 -2.43 -19.58 -13.92
C GLY A 368 -2.98 -18.23 -14.41
N SER A 369 -3.73 -17.51 -13.58
CA SER A 369 -4.16 -16.13 -13.85
C SER A 369 -3.00 -15.17 -13.62
N LEU A 370 -2.99 -14.06 -14.34
CA LEU A 370 -1.98 -13.01 -14.20
C LEU A 370 -2.41 -12.04 -13.09
N ASP A 371 -1.56 -11.84 -12.09
CA ASP A 371 -1.82 -10.89 -11.00
C ASP A 371 -1.26 -9.50 -11.34
N PHE A 372 -2.16 -8.52 -11.41
CA PHE A 372 -1.89 -7.12 -11.74
C PHE A 372 -1.70 -6.23 -10.50
N SER A 373 -1.63 -6.79 -9.30
CA SER A 373 -1.40 -6.04 -8.05
C SER A 373 -0.15 -5.16 -8.09
N CYS A 374 0.89 -5.61 -8.79
CA CYS A 374 2.18 -4.93 -8.97
C CYS A 374 2.30 -4.15 -10.30
N TYR A 375 1.23 -4.01 -11.08
CA TYR A 375 1.31 -3.38 -12.40
C TYR A 375 1.63 -1.86 -12.32
N PRO A 376 2.66 -1.36 -13.05
CA PRO A 376 3.20 -0.01 -12.87
C PRO A 376 2.36 1.11 -13.51
N PHE A 377 1.46 0.76 -14.44
CA PHE A 377 0.62 1.73 -15.13
C PHE A 377 -0.83 1.66 -14.65
N GLN A 378 -1.59 2.73 -14.88
CA GLN A 378 -3.03 2.71 -14.67
C GLN A 378 -3.65 1.68 -15.62
N PRO A 379 -4.39 0.68 -15.12
CA PRO A 379 -5.10 -0.25 -16.00
C PRO A 379 -6.37 0.43 -16.52
N PHE A 380 -6.63 0.24 -17.82
CA PHE A 380 -7.81 0.73 -18.50
C PHE A 380 -8.78 -0.41 -18.80
N VAL A 381 -10.07 -0.11 -18.90
CA VAL A 381 -11.13 -1.09 -19.18
C VAL A 381 -10.90 -1.84 -20.49
N THR A 382 -10.39 -1.18 -21.53
CA THR A 382 -10.10 -1.83 -22.82
C THR A 382 -8.98 -2.87 -22.75
N ASP A 383 -8.11 -2.75 -21.75
CA ASP A 383 -6.91 -3.59 -21.61
C ASP A 383 -7.18 -4.84 -20.77
N LEU A 384 -8.41 -4.98 -20.25
CA LEU A 384 -8.82 -6.10 -19.43
C LEU A 384 -9.12 -7.34 -20.27
N HIS A 385 -8.61 -8.48 -19.82
CA HIS A 385 -8.83 -9.78 -20.45
C HIS A 385 -9.23 -10.83 -19.41
N ASP A 386 -9.63 -12.00 -19.91
CA ASP A 386 -9.94 -13.15 -19.07
C ASP A 386 -8.70 -13.59 -18.24
N LYS A 387 -8.93 -14.09 -17.03
CA LYS A 387 -7.88 -14.58 -16.12
C LYS A 387 -6.85 -13.52 -15.71
N MET A 388 -7.32 -12.29 -15.53
CA MET A 388 -6.55 -11.25 -14.84
C MET A 388 -7.09 -11.10 -13.41
N THR A 389 -6.21 -11.07 -12.43
CA THR A 389 -6.53 -10.92 -11.00
C THR A 389 -5.80 -9.70 -10.43
N GLY A 390 -6.21 -9.21 -9.25
CA GLY A 390 -5.53 -8.08 -8.58
C GLY A 390 -5.65 -6.73 -9.30
N ILE A 391 -6.62 -6.59 -10.20
CA ILE A 391 -6.81 -5.36 -11.00
C ILE A 391 -7.38 -4.25 -10.12
N SER A 392 -7.00 -3.01 -10.42
CA SER A 392 -7.57 -1.81 -9.78
C SER A 392 -8.16 -0.84 -10.79
N LEU A 393 -9.46 -0.57 -10.74
CA LEU A 393 -10.13 0.33 -11.66
C LEU A 393 -10.45 1.67 -11.01
N TYR A 394 -10.28 2.73 -11.79
CA TYR A 394 -10.67 4.11 -11.46
C TYR A 394 -11.61 4.61 -12.55
N GLY A 395 -12.83 5.03 -12.17
CA GLY A 395 -13.83 5.46 -13.14
C GLY A 395 -15.13 5.92 -12.48
N VAL A 396 -16.10 6.27 -13.32
CA VAL A 396 -17.42 6.75 -12.91
C VAL A 396 -18.46 5.65 -12.97
N VAL A 397 -19.32 5.63 -11.95
CA VAL A 397 -20.48 4.75 -11.89
C VAL A 397 -21.56 5.26 -12.83
N THR A 398 -21.95 4.44 -13.79
CA THR A 398 -23.00 4.78 -14.77
C THR A 398 -24.32 4.06 -14.49
N ASN A 399 -24.27 2.91 -13.84
CA ASN A 399 -25.47 2.14 -13.49
C ASN A 399 -25.21 1.24 -12.27
N ILE A 400 -26.22 1.03 -11.45
CA ILE A 400 -26.19 0.16 -10.27
C ILE A 400 -27.45 -0.69 -10.27
N MET A 401 -27.30 -2.02 -10.19
CA MET A 401 -28.43 -2.95 -10.14
C MET A 401 -28.20 -3.99 -9.06
N LYS A 402 -29.22 -4.28 -8.24
CA LYS A 402 -29.21 -5.45 -7.35
C LYS A 402 -29.67 -6.70 -8.12
N ASP A 403 -28.93 -7.79 -8.02
CA ASP A 403 -29.38 -9.06 -8.61
C ASP A 403 -30.52 -9.64 -7.76
N ARG A 404 -31.73 -9.69 -8.34
CA ARG A 404 -32.96 -10.17 -7.67
C ARG A 404 -33.06 -11.70 -7.63
N ASN A 405 -32.24 -12.40 -8.42
CA ASN A 405 -32.38 -13.85 -8.61
C ASN A 405 -31.60 -14.68 -7.59
N THR A 406 -30.91 -14.05 -6.63
CA THR A 406 -30.13 -14.73 -5.60
C THR A 406 -30.49 -14.23 -4.21
N THR A 407 -30.49 -15.14 -3.22
CA THR A 407 -30.62 -14.79 -1.79
C THR A 407 -29.35 -14.12 -1.24
N LYS A 408 -28.27 -14.08 -2.04
CA LYS A 408 -26.99 -13.45 -1.69
C LYS A 408 -27.04 -11.96 -2.02
N ALA A 409 -26.38 -11.13 -1.23
CA ALA A 409 -26.24 -9.70 -1.50
C ALA A 409 -25.24 -9.48 -2.66
N ILE A 410 -25.73 -9.55 -3.90
CA ILE A 410 -24.94 -9.34 -5.11
C ILE A 410 -25.45 -8.07 -5.82
N PHE A 411 -24.53 -7.16 -6.12
CA PHE A 411 -24.80 -5.93 -6.84
C PHE A 411 -23.94 -5.85 -8.09
N SER A 412 -24.54 -5.47 -9.21
CA SER A 412 -23.84 -5.22 -10.47
C SER A 412 -23.66 -3.72 -10.65
N LEU A 413 -22.41 -3.30 -10.78
CA LEU A 413 -21.99 -1.92 -10.96
C LEU A 413 -21.42 -1.74 -12.36
N ARG A 414 -21.91 -0.76 -13.11
CA ARG A 414 -21.32 -0.40 -14.41
C ARG A 414 -20.35 0.77 -14.23
N ILE A 415 -19.08 0.51 -14.50
CA ILE A 415 -18.00 1.49 -14.34
C ILE A 415 -17.53 1.92 -15.71
N GLN A 416 -17.43 3.23 -15.92
CA GLN A 416 -16.92 3.85 -17.12
C GLN A 416 -15.59 4.56 -16.81
N ASP A 417 -14.56 4.25 -17.59
CA ASP A 417 -13.31 5.02 -17.61
C ASP A 417 -13.17 5.76 -18.94
N THR A 418 -12.00 6.35 -19.19
CA THR A 418 -11.69 7.06 -20.45
C THR A 418 -11.63 6.15 -21.67
N SER A 419 -11.45 4.84 -21.47
CA SER A 419 -11.26 3.86 -22.53
C SER A 419 -12.55 3.12 -22.91
N GLY A 420 -13.46 2.89 -21.95
CA GLY A 420 -14.65 2.08 -22.15
C GLY A 420 -15.50 1.88 -20.89
N THR A 421 -16.39 0.89 -20.95
CA THR A 421 -17.30 0.56 -19.83
C THR A 421 -17.26 -0.93 -19.52
N ILE A 422 -17.22 -1.30 -18.24
CA ILE A 422 -17.26 -2.69 -17.77
C ILE A 422 -18.31 -2.89 -16.68
N TRP A 423 -18.88 -4.09 -16.62
CA TRP A 423 -19.70 -4.53 -15.49
C TRP A 423 -18.85 -5.22 -14.43
N ALA A 424 -18.92 -4.72 -13.20
CA ALA A 424 -18.33 -5.30 -12.01
C ALA A 424 -19.43 -5.88 -11.12
N LYS A 425 -19.39 -7.18 -10.85
CA LYS A 425 -20.26 -7.86 -9.88
C LYS A 425 -19.60 -7.87 -8.51
N LEU A 426 -20.24 -7.20 -7.58
CA LEU A 426 -19.81 -7.06 -6.19
C LEU A 426 -20.54 -8.09 -5.34
N HIS A 427 -19.77 -8.97 -4.71
CA HIS A 427 -20.24 -10.02 -3.81
C HIS A 427 -20.01 -9.61 -2.37
N PHE A 428 -21.09 -9.37 -1.63
CA PHE A 428 -21.05 -9.02 -0.21
C PHE A 428 -21.30 -10.24 0.68
N THR A 429 -20.73 -10.21 1.89
CA THR A 429 -20.85 -11.29 2.87
C THR A 429 -22.27 -11.41 3.43
N LYS A 430 -22.91 -10.28 3.71
CA LYS A 430 -24.26 -10.22 4.31
C LYS A 430 -25.17 -9.21 3.63
N SER A 431 -24.78 -7.94 3.64
CA SER A 431 -25.55 -6.81 3.13
C SER A 431 -24.60 -5.77 2.52
N TRP A 432 -25.18 -4.77 1.89
CA TRP A 432 -24.43 -3.64 1.33
C TRP A 432 -23.64 -2.90 2.43
N SER A 433 -22.32 -2.77 2.24
CA SER A 433 -21.39 -2.18 3.21
C SER A 433 -20.63 -0.95 2.70
N LEU A 434 -20.82 -0.57 1.42
CA LEU A 434 -20.04 0.50 0.77
C LEU A 434 -20.56 1.92 1.06
N GLY A 435 -21.54 2.06 1.96
CA GLY A 435 -22.18 3.35 2.23
C GLY A 435 -22.94 3.90 1.01
N ARG A 436 -22.98 5.21 0.84
CA ARG A 436 -23.68 5.83 -0.30
C ARG A 436 -22.86 5.74 -1.59
N VAL A 437 -23.43 5.12 -2.60
CA VAL A 437 -22.90 5.10 -3.98
C VAL A 437 -24.07 5.32 -4.93
N SER A 438 -23.95 6.29 -5.82
CA SER A 438 -24.98 6.70 -6.77
C SER A 438 -24.40 6.90 -8.17
N VAL A 439 -25.26 7.01 -9.17
CA VAL A 439 -24.85 7.23 -10.57
C VAL A 439 -24.17 8.59 -10.69
N GLY A 440 -23.07 8.61 -11.43
CA GLY A 440 -22.18 9.77 -11.59
C GLY A 440 -21.01 9.79 -10.61
N HIS A 441 -21.04 9.01 -9.52
CA HIS A 441 -19.95 9.00 -8.54
C HIS A 441 -18.66 8.43 -9.15
N THR A 442 -17.53 9.08 -8.85
CA THR A 442 -16.18 8.60 -9.16
C THR A 442 -15.74 7.63 -8.07
N VAL A 443 -15.33 6.42 -8.47
CA VAL A 443 -14.97 5.33 -7.57
C VAL A 443 -13.61 4.75 -7.93
N TYR A 444 -12.91 4.27 -6.91
CA TYR A 444 -11.72 3.44 -7.03
C TYR A 444 -12.00 2.06 -6.43
N ILE A 445 -11.75 1.01 -7.20
CA ILE A 445 -11.96 -0.38 -6.77
C ILE A 445 -10.68 -1.16 -7.02
N SER A 446 -10.11 -1.78 -5.98
CA SER A 446 -8.96 -2.68 -6.08
C SER A 446 -9.34 -4.12 -5.78
N GLY A 447 -8.52 -5.05 -6.28
CA GLY A 447 -8.71 -6.49 -6.07
C GLY A 447 -9.80 -7.10 -6.95
N LEU A 448 -9.96 -6.58 -8.16
CA LEU A 448 -10.89 -7.11 -9.15
C LEU A 448 -10.28 -8.31 -9.89
N THR A 449 -11.14 -9.28 -10.18
CA THR A 449 -10.81 -10.46 -11.00
C THR A 449 -11.68 -10.48 -12.25
N CYS A 450 -11.06 -10.54 -13.42
CA CYS A 450 -11.76 -10.59 -14.70
C CYS A 450 -12.04 -12.03 -15.13
N THR A 451 -13.30 -12.29 -15.50
CA THR A 451 -13.76 -13.58 -15.99
C THR A 451 -14.63 -13.44 -17.23
N MET A 452 -14.58 -14.41 -18.12
CA MET A 452 -15.56 -14.54 -19.21
C MET A 452 -16.86 -15.19 -18.73
N THR A 453 -17.97 -14.49 -18.97
CA THR A 453 -19.30 -15.11 -18.85
C THR A 453 -19.52 -16.19 -19.91
N LYS A 454 -20.53 -17.04 -19.67
CA LYS A 454 -21.01 -18.03 -20.68
C LYS A 454 -21.41 -17.40 -22.02
N GLN A 455 -21.72 -16.10 -22.03
CA GLN A 455 -22.09 -15.33 -23.22
C GLN A 455 -20.88 -14.65 -23.91
N LYS A 456 -19.64 -14.95 -23.47
CA LYS A 456 -18.40 -14.32 -23.95
C LYS A 456 -18.32 -12.81 -23.70
N CYS A 457 -19.04 -12.31 -22.70
CA CYS A 457 -18.89 -10.94 -22.22
C CYS A 457 -17.91 -10.93 -21.04
N LEU A 458 -16.98 -9.96 -21.04
CA LEU A 458 -16.07 -9.70 -19.93
C LEU A 458 -16.84 -9.15 -18.74
N GLU A 459 -16.70 -9.80 -17.59
CA GLU A 459 -17.18 -9.28 -16.31
C GLU A 459 -16.04 -9.25 -15.29
N ALA A 460 -16.02 -8.19 -14.49
CA ALA A 460 -15.16 -8.12 -13.33
C ALA A 460 -15.92 -8.62 -12.10
N LEU A 461 -15.26 -9.41 -11.26
CA LEU A 461 -15.77 -9.91 -10.00
C LEU A 461 -15.01 -9.24 -8.86
N TRP A 462 -15.74 -8.88 -7.81
CA TRP A 462 -15.20 -8.32 -6.59
C TRP A 462 -15.82 -9.04 -5.40
N PHE A 463 -14.99 -9.45 -4.44
CA PHE A 463 -15.43 -10.12 -3.23
C PHE A 463 -14.97 -9.35 -1.99
N GLU A 464 -15.90 -9.04 -1.11
CA GLU A 464 -15.63 -8.31 0.14
C GLU A 464 -14.66 -9.06 1.06
N SER A 465 -14.65 -10.40 1.02
CA SER A 465 -13.80 -11.25 1.88
C SER A 465 -12.36 -11.38 1.39
N ASP A 466 -12.06 -10.97 0.15
CA ASP A 466 -10.77 -11.27 -0.47
C ASP A 466 -9.66 -10.33 0.01
N THR A 467 -8.46 -10.88 0.21
CA THR A 467 -7.30 -10.10 0.66
C THR A 467 -6.87 -9.11 -0.40
N GLY A 468 -6.97 -7.80 -0.10
CA GLY A 468 -6.61 -6.72 -1.03
C GLY A 468 -7.78 -6.12 -1.81
N SER A 469 -9.00 -6.64 -1.61
CA SER A 469 -10.21 -6.00 -2.11
C SER A 469 -10.45 -4.69 -1.34
N SER A 470 -10.63 -3.59 -2.07
CA SER A 470 -11.01 -2.32 -1.46
C SER A 470 -11.87 -1.52 -2.42
N PHE A 471 -12.81 -0.77 -1.86
CA PHE A 471 -13.71 0.09 -2.61
C PHE A 471 -13.74 1.45 -1.93
N ILE A 472 -13.51 2.50 -2.69
CA ILE A 472 -13.46 3.87 -2.20
C ILE A 472 -14.29 4.75 -3.14
N ASN A 473 -15.33 5.37 -2.60
CA ASN A 473 -16.08 6.41 -3.30
C ASN A 473 -15.35 7.75 -3.10
N LEU A 474 -14.69 8.23 -4.16
CA LEU A 474 -13.94 9.48 -4.11
C LEU A 474 -14.89 10.68 -4.00
N SER A 475 -16.00 10.71 -4.75
CA SER A 475 -16.92 11.85 -4.75
C SER A 475 -17.46 12.21 -3.36
N CYS A 476 -17.57 11.24 -2.45
CA CYS A 476 -18.01 11.46 -1.07
C CYS A 476 -16.86 11.65 -0.07
N MET A 477 -15.61 11.77 -0.49
CA MET A 477 -14.45 11.84 0.40
C MET A 477 -14.18 13.29 0.88
N PRO A 478 -14.21 13.57 2.21
CA PRO A 478 -13.99 14.94 2.73
C PRO A 478 -12.61 15.51 2.37
N ALA A 479 -11.59 14.66 2.35
CA ALA A 479 -10.22 15.05 2.05
C ALA A 479 -10.06 15.64 0.64
N LEU A 480 -10.96 15.36 -0.32
CA LEU A 480 -10.92 15.99 -1.64
C LEU A 480 -11.18 17.49 -1.59
N ILE A 481 -12.18 17.91 -0.80
CA ILE A 481 -12.50 19.33 -0.63
C ILE A 481 -11.48 19.98 0.32
N ASN A 482 -10.97 19.28 1.33
CA ASN A 482 -10.04 19.85 2.30
C ASN A 482 -8.59 19.95 1.81
N SER A 483 -8.21 19.24 0.74
CA SER A 483 -6.83 19.19 0.25
C SER A 483 -6.65 19.98 -1.05
N PRO A 484 -5.96 21.13 -1.05
CA PRO A 484 -5.84 21.99 -2.24
C PRO A 484 -5.13 21.32 -3.42
N CYS A 485 -4.26 20.33 -3.18
CA CYS A 485 -3.59 19.56 -4.22
C CYS A 485 -4.51 18.61 -5.01
N LEU A 486 -5.69 18.30 -4.47
CA LEU A 486 -6.70 17.44 -5.11
C LEU A 486 -7.88 18.24 -5.67
N GLN A 487 -7.92 19.55 -5.40
CA GLN A 487 -8.96 20.44 -5.88
C GLN A 487 -8.72 20.80 -7.35
N ASN A 488 -9.77 20.72 -8.16
CA ASN A 488 -9.83 21.38 -9.47
C ASN A 488 -11.08 22.26 -9.51
N LEU A 489 -10.90 23.54 -9.16
CA LEU A 489 -11.99 24.51 -9.11
C LEU A 489 -12.44 24.85 -10.53
N SER A 490 -13.68 24.48 -10.83
CA SER A 490 -14.35 24.72 -12.09
C SER A 490 -15.44 25.77 -11.90
N ASN A 491 -15.64 26.60 -12.91
CA ASN A 491 -16.76 27.54 -12.94
C ASN A 491 -18.05 26.81 -13.34
N LEU A 492 -19.21 27.24 -12.83
CA LEU A 492 -20.50 26.62 -13.12
C LEU A 492 -20.83 26.60 -14.63
N SER A 493 -20.43 27.65 -15.36
CA SER A 493 -20.57 27.73 -16.83
C SER A 493 -19.85 26.59 -17.60
N THR A 494 -18.75 26.06 -17.04
CA THR A 494 -17.94 25.02 -17.68
C THR A 494 -18.44 23.59 -17.42
N LEU A 495 -19.29 23.39 -16.41
CA LEU A 495 -19.79 22.06 -16.00
C LEU A 495 -20.62 21.38 -17.09
N SER A 496 -21.30 22.15 -17.94
CA SER A 496 -22.07 21.61 -19.08
C SER A 496 -21.22 20.88 -20.13
N THR A 497 -19.91 21.13 -20.15
CA THR A 497 -18.99 20.60 -21.17
C THR A 497 -18.19 19.39 -20.71
N GLN A 498 -18.13 19.12 -19.40
CA GLN A 498 -17.36 18.05 -18.80
C GLN A 498 -18.29 17.18 -17.96
N THR A 499 -18.55 15.95 -18.40
CA THR A 499 -19.63 15.10 -17.86
C THR A 499 -19.14 13.89 -17.07
N THR A 500 -17.82 13.70 -16.93
CA THR A 500 -17.24 12.39 -16.62
C THR A 500 -16.48 12.33 -15.30
N CYS A 501 -16.50 13.35 -14.44
CA CYS A 501 -15.91 13.28 -13.09
C CYS A 501 -16.58 14.28 -12.14
N SER A 502 -16.47 14.04 -10.83
CA SER A 502 -16.87 15.00 -9.80
C SER A 502 -16.11 16.32 -9.94
N GLN A 503 -16.85 17.42 -10.02
CA GLN A 503 -16.32 18.77 -10.18
C GLN A 503 -16.40 19.54 -8.86
N MET A 504 -15.42 20.39 -8.59
CA MET A 504 -15.45 21.26 -7.42
C MET A 504 -15.72 22.69 -7.84
N ALA A 505 -16.62 23.38 -7.16
CA ALA A 505 -16.96 24.77 -7.45
C ALA A 505 -17.06 25.58 -6.16
N ARG A 506 -16.72 26.87 -6.24
CA ARG A 506 -17.04 27.85 -5.20
C ARG A 506 -18.34 28.52 -5.59
N VAL A 507 -19.33 28.41 -4.73
CA VAL A 507 -20.69 28.86 -4.99
C VAL A 507 -21.24 29.62 -3.78
N TRP A 508 -22.24 30.44 -4.00
CA TRP A 508 -23.12 30.91 -2.94
C TRP A 508 -24.51 30.32 -3.13
N LEU A 509 -25.23 30.20 -2.01
CA LEU A 509 -26.57 29.64 -2.01
C LEU A 509 -27.60 30.71 -2.39
N GLU A 510 -28.47 30.39 -3.35
CA GLU A 510 -29.59 31.22 -3.74
C GLU A 510 -30.91 30.55 -3.34
N MET A 511 -31.65 31.20 -2.43
CA MET A 511 -32.82 30.60 -1.77
C MET A 511 -34.13 30.75 -2.55
N ALA A 512 -34.10 31.41 -3.71
CA ALA A 512 -35.27 31.63 -4.56
C ALA A 512 -35.99 30.32 -4.96
N HIS A 513 -35.26 29.21 -5.05
CA HIS A 513 -35.80 27.88 -5.35
C HIS A 513 -35.24 26.83 -4.37
N CYS A 514 -35.29 27.10 -3.07
CA CYS A 514 -34.88 26.14 -2.05
C CYS A 514 -36.07 25.32 -1.56
N HIS A 515 -35.97 23.99 -1.64
CA HIS A 515 -36.95 23.06 -1.08
C HIS A 515 -36.24 22.11 -0.12
N VAL A 516 -36.58 22.22 1.17
CA VAL A 516 -36.09 21.35 2.23
C VAL A 516 -37.20 20.38 2.62
N ASN A 517 -36.95 19.08 2.49
CA ASN A 517 -37.86 18.05 2.97
C ASN A 517 -37.11 17.07 3.90
N THR A 518 -37.69 16.72 5.04
CA THR A 518 -37.17 15.60 5.85
C THR A 518 -37.82 14.30 5.42
N ARG A 519 -37.01 13.30 5.06
CA ARG A 519 -37.45 11.94 4.70
C ARG A 519 -36.68 10.91 5.52
N LEU A 520 -37.08 9.65 5.44
CA LEU A 520 -36.34 8.56 6.08
C LEU A 520 -35.37 7.94 5.06
N SER A 521 -34.11 7.78 5.46
CA SER A 521 -33.09 7.03 4.71
C SER A 521 -32.69 5.77 5.44
N HIS A 522 -32.22 4.78 4.69
CA HIS A 522 -31.71 3.53 5.23
C HIS A 522 -30.28 3.74 5.73
N SER A 523 -30.00 3.40 6.99
CA SER A 523 -28.73 3.70 7.66
C SER A 523 -27.50 3.13 6.95
N LEU A 524 -27.62 1.95 6.32
CA LEU A 524 -26.49 1.26 5.68
C LEU A 524 -26.15 1.80 4.28
N CYS A 525 -27.16 2.05 3.44
CA CYS A 525 -26.93 2.49 2.06
C CYS A 525 -27.14 4.00 1.84
N GLY A 526 -27.68 4.72 2.81
CA GLY A 526 -27.98 6.16 2.73
C GLY A 526 -29.09 6.52 1.74
N HIS A 527 -29.77 5.54 1.12
CA HIS A 527 -30.85 5.82 0.16
C HIS A 527 -32.19 5.99 0.86
N LEU A 528 -33.06 6.80 0.27
CA LEU A 528 -34.41 7.07 0.76
C LEU A 528 -35.26 5.80 0.82
N VAL A 529 -36.08 5.70 1.87
CA VAL A 529 -36.95 4.56 2.15
C VAL A 529 -38.40 4.95 1.88
N ASN A 530 -39.10 4.10 1.16
CA ASN A 530 -40.51 4.29 0.84
C ASN A 530 -41.36 3.37 1.71
N ARG A 531 -42.51 3.87 2.15
CA ARG A 531 -43.49 3.05 2.87
C ARG A 531 -44.28 2.23 1.86
N THR A 532 -44.17 0.91 1.96
CA THR A 532 -44.94 0.00 1.12
C THR A 532 -46.44 0.08 1.47
N PRO A 533 -47.36 -0.31 0.57
CA PRO A 533 -48.80 -0.33 0.85
C PRO A 533 -49.18 -1.18 2.07
N ASN A 534 -48.35 -2.16 2.41
CA ASN A 534 -48.54 -3.07 3.55
C ASN A 534 -48.03 -2.48 4.88
N GLY A 535 -47.54 -1.24 4.88
CA GLY A 535 -47.09 -0.53 6.08
C GLY A 535 -45.61 -0.70 6.43
N PHE A 536 -44.91 -1.66 5.82
CA PHE A 536 -43.48 -1.91 5.99
C PHE A 536 -42.62 -0.87 5.28
N MET A 537 -41.48 -0.53 5.87
CA MET A 537 -40.50 0.37 5.28
C MET A 537 -39.54 -0.42 4.39
N GLU A 538 -39.50 -0.16 3.09
CA GLU A 538 -38.60 -0.84 2.16
C GLU A 538 -37.69 0.16 1.44
N CYS A 539 -36.38 -0.12 1.45
CA CYS A 539 -35.43 0.65 0.66
C CYS A 539 -35.48 0.20 -0.80
N SER A 540 -35.75 1.14 -1.72
CA SER A 540 -35.83 0.86 -3.18
C SER A 540 -34.50 0.42 -3.78
N PHE A 541 -33.37 0.77 -3.16
CA PHE A 541 -32.03 0.42 -3.61
C PHE A 541 -31.62 -1.00 -3.17
N CYS A 542 -31.61 -1.26 -1.86
CA CYS A 542 -31.15 -2.55 -1.34
C CYS A 542 -32.27 -3.59 -1.23
N HIS A 543 -33.53 -3.24 -1.49
CA HIS A 543 -34.71 -4.12 -1.39
C HIS A 543 -34.75 -4.88 -0.06
N TYR A 544 -34.44 -4.17 1.03
CA TYR A 544 -34.44 -4.70 2.39
C TYR A 544 -35.56 -4.02 3.19
N THR A 545 -36.23 -4.78 4.05
CA THR A 545 -37.25 -4.25 4.97
C THR A 545 -36.55 -3.62 6.17
N CYS A 546 -36.61 -2.30 6.28
CA CYS A 546 -35.76 -1.49 7.14
C CYS A 546 -36.46 -1.02 8.43
N ASP A 547 -37.37 -1.80 9.00
CA ASP A 547 -38.24 -1.33 10.09
C ASP A 547 -37.50 -0.84 11.36
N SER A 548 -36.23 -1.21 11.56
CA SER A 548 -35.39 -0.77 12.69
C SER A 548 -34.10 -0.03 12.30
N GLU A 549 -33.82 0.13 11.01
CA GLU A 549 -32.55 0.66 10.48
C GLU A 549 -32.76 1.93 9.64
N VAL A 550 -33.73 2.76 10.03
CA VAL A 550 -34.03 4.05 9.36
C VAL A 550 -33.55 5.24 10.17
N VAL A 551 -33.01 6.23 9.48
CA VAL A 551 -32.56 7.50 10.05
C VAL A 551 -33.29 8.63 9.33
N ARG A 552 -33.62 9.71 10.05
CA ARG A 552 -34.18 10.91 9.43
C ARG A 552 -33.07 11.65 8.69
N SER A 553 -33.33 12.00 7.43
CA SER A 553 -32.39 12.71 6.58
C SER A 553 -33.06 13.84 5.82
N PHE A 554 -32.26 14.81 5.40
CA PHE A 554 -32.71 15.85 4.50
C PHE A 554 -32.71 15.37 3.06
N HIS A 555 -33.70 15.83 2.31
CA HIS A 555 -33.72 15.89 0.87
C HIS A 555 -33.84 17.36 0.47
N LEU A 556 -32.68 17.96 0.18
CA LEU A 556 -32.52 19.36 -0.16
C LEU A 556 -32.47 19.51 -1.68
N LYS A 557 -33.26 20.41 -2.24
CA LYS A 557 -33.11 20.91 -3.61
C LYS A 557 -32.82 22.40 -3.52
N ILE A 558 -31.74 22.85 -4.15
CA ILE A 558 -31.24 24.23 -3.99
C ILE A 558 -30.59 24.74 -5.28
N THR A 559 -30.67 26.05 -5.48
CA THR A 559 -29.93 26.74 -6.56
C THR A 559 -28.58 27.18 -6.04
N LEU A 560 -27.53 26.76 -6.74
CA LEU A 560 -26.17 27.22 -6.51
C LEU A 560 -25.80 28.25 -7.58
N ALA A 561 -25.21 29.35 -7.16
CA ALA A 561 -24.80 30.43 -8.05
C ALA A 561 -23.30 30.73 -7.89
N ASP A 562 -22.65 31.06 -9.00
CA ASP A 562 -21.29 31.61 -9.04
C ASP A 562 -21.28 32.88 -9.92
N GLU A 563 -20.11 33.50 -10.09
CA GLU A 563 -19.97 34.70 -10.92
C GLU A 563 -20.30 34.45 -12.41
N THR A 564 -20.39 33.19 -12.83
CA THR A 564 -20.53 32.78 -14.24
C THR A 564 -21.92 32.24 -14.58
N GLY A 565 -22.70 31.77 -13.61
CA GLY A 565 -24.00 31.15 -13.85
C GLY A 565 -24.69 30.60 -12.60
N LYS A 566 -25.79 29.89 -12.83
CA LYS A 566 -26.62 29.26 -11.80
C LYS A 566 -26.93 27.83 -12.20
N ILE A 567 -26.87 26.91 -11.24
CA ILE A 567 -27.26 25.51 -11.43
C ILE A 567 -28.26 25.11 -10.36
N PHE A 568 -29.15 24.19 -10.71
CA PHE A 568 -30.06 23.58 -9.76
C PHE A 568 -29.54 22.19 -9.40
N ALA A 569 -29.38 21.93 -8.10
CA ALA A 569 -28.77 20.71 -7.60
C ALA A 569 -29.53 20.18 -6.38
N TRP A 570 -29.38 18.89 -6.11
CA TRP A 570 -29.96 18.24 -4.94
C TRP A 570 -28.88 17.68 -4.01
N SER A 571 -29.18 17.56 -2.72
CA SER A 571 -28.30 16.98 -1.73
C SER A 571 -29.09 16.19 -0.69
N THR A 572 -28.45 15.20 -0.06
CA THR A 572 -29.07 14.45 1.05
C THR A 572 -28.09 14.17 2.17
N ASP A 573 -28.66 13.81 3.34
CA ASP A 573 -27.94 13.34 4.52
C ASP A 573 -26.89 14.36 5.01
N GLN A 574 -25.65 13.90 5.27
CA GLN A 574 -24.57 14.69 5.85
C GLN A 574 -24.25 15.97 5.06
N THR A 575 -24.30 15.91 3.72
CA THR A 575 -23.98 17.06 2.88
C THR A 575 -25.05 18.15 2.96
N ALA A 576 -26.32 17.75 3.12
CA ALA A 576 -27.39 18.69 3.38
C ALA A 576 -27.31 19.29 4.79
N ILE A 577 -26.86 18.52 5.80
CA ILE A 577 -26.56 19.04 7.14
C ILE A 577 -25.43 20.08 7.08
N GLU A 578 -24.37 19.82 6.31
CA GLU A 578 -23.27 20.76 6.08
C GLU A 578 -23.73 22.05 5.39
N LEU A 579 -24.72 21.98 4.50
CA LEU A 579 -25.27 23.17 3.84
C LEU A 579 -26.25 23.94 4.73
N LEU A 580 -27.12 23.23 5.44
CA LEU A 580 -28.16 23.83 6.29
C LEU A 580 -27.64 24.21 7.68
N GLN A 581 -26.49 23.72 8.11
CA GLN A 581 -25.88 23.99 9.43
C GLN A 581 -26.81 23.62 10.62
N ILE A 582 -27.75 22.68 10.41
CA ILE A 582 -28.70 22.16 11.40
C ILE A 582 -28.93 20.67 11.15
N SER A 583 -29.22 19.89 12.20
CA SER A 583 -29.54 18.47 12.04
C SER A 583 -30.98 18.23 11.56
N PRO A 584 -31.28 17.07 10.93
CA PRO A 584 -32.64 16.75 10.46
C PRO A 584 -33.66 16.63 11.59
N ASP A 585 -33.23 16.19 12.76
CA ASP A 585 -34.08 16.05 13.93
C ASP A 585 -34.38 17.43 14.54
N GLU A 586 -33.37 18.29 14.72
CA GLU A 586 -33.59 19.66 15.22
C GLU A 586 -34.47 20.48 14.27
N PHE A 587 -34.24 20.37 12.95
CA PHE A 587 -35.06 21.08 11.97
C PHE A 587 -36.52 20.62 11.98
N TYR A 588 -36.76 19.32 12.19
CA TYR A 588 -38.12 18.78 12.23
C TYR A 588 -38.91 19.25 13.46
N GLU A 589 -38.22 19.52 14.57
CA GLU A 589 -38.83 20.05 15.80
C GLU A 589 -39.13 21.56 15.73
N LEU A 590 -38.59 22.28 14.72
CA LEU A 590 -38.91 23.69 14.51
C LEU A 590 -40.38 23.87 14.11
N PRO A 591 -41.05 24.97 14.52
CA PRO A 591 -42.36 25.36 14.00
C PRO A 591 -42.35 25.47 12.46
N GLU A 592 -43.47 25.15 11.79
CA GLU A 592 -43.58 25.22 10.33
C GLU A 592 -43.18 26.59 9.75
N GLU A 593 -43.51 27.68 10.46
CA GLU A 593 -43.11 29.04 10.10
C GLU A 593 -41.59 29.22 10.12
N GLU A 594 -40.91 28.66 11.12
CA GLU A 594 -39.45 28.71 11.25
C GLU A 594 -38.76 27.80 10.22
N GLN A 595 -39.33 26.63 9.90
CA GLN A 595 -38.81 25.75 8.85
C GLN A 595 -38.80 26.43 7.48
N VAL A 596 -39.78 27.28 7.19
CA VAL A 596 -39.85 28.05 5.93
C VAL A 596 -38.89 29.24 5.94
N MET A 597 -38.71 29.90 7.08
CA MET A 597 -37.84 31.08 7.21
C MET A 597 -36.35 30.72 7.33
N TYR A 598 -36.02 29.55 7.89
CA TYR A 598 -34.66 29.15 8.19
C TYR A 598 -33.73 29.14 6.96
N PRO A 599 -34.11 28.55 5.79
CA PRO A 599 -33.26 28.59 4.60
C PRO A 599 -32.91 30.01 4.14
N SER A 600 -33.81 30.99 4.31
CA SER A 600 -33.56 32.39 3.95
C SER A 600 -32.43 33.02 4.78
N SER A 601 -32.15 32.52 5.98
CA SER A 601 -31.03 33.00 6.80
C SER A 601 -29.65 32.62 6.23
N LEU A 602 -29.60 31.61 5.35
CA LEU A 602 -28.39 31.10 4.71
C LEU A 602 -28.18 31.69 3.30
N GLU A 603 -28.99 32.69 2.91
CA GLU A 603 -28.87 33.34 1.61
C GLU A 603 -27.52 34.06 1.47
N ASN A 604 -26.86 33.87 0.32
CA ASN A 604 -25.53 34.41 0.01
C ASN A 604 -24.37 33.86 0.86
N GLU A 605 -24.60 32.84 1.69
CA GLU A 605 -23.50 32.12 2.31
C GLU A 605 -22.67 31.39 1.24
N ARG A 606 -21.34 31.40 1.42
CA ARG A 606 -20.37 30.86 0.44
C ARG A 606 -19.92 29.48 0.86
N PHE A 607 -19.92 28.56 -0.10
CA PHE A 607 -19.50 27.19 0.08
C PHE A 607 -18.57 26.75 -1.04
N MET A 608 -17.67 25.83 -0.72
CA MET A 608 -17.00 24.98 -1.68
C MET A 608 -17.77 23.66 -1.77
N VAL A 609 -18.21 23.29 -2.96
CA VAL A 609 -19.08 22.12 -3.17
C VAL A 609 -18.46 21.16 -4.18
N ALA A 610 -18.67 19.86 -3.96
CA ALA A 610 -18.39 18.81 -4.94
C ALA A 610 -19.69 18.39 -5.64
N LEU A 611 -19.70 18.51 -6.96
CA LEU A 611 -20.86 18.31 -7.83
C LEU A 611 -20.64 17.10 -8.74
N VAL A 612 -21.69 16.31 -8.90
CA VAL A 612 -21.71 15.13 -9.76
C VAL A 612 -22.89 15.23 -10.73
N ASN A 613 -22.67 14.88 -12.00
CA ASN A 613 -23.72 14.80 -12.99
C ASN A 613 -24.36 13.40 -12.99
N CYS A 614 -25.65 13.35 -12.71
CA CYS A 614 -26.43 12.11 -12.64
C CYS A 614 -27.09 11.74 -13.98
N ASN A 615 -27.10 12.64 -14.98
CA ASN A 615 -27.73 12.43 -16.30
C ASN A 615 -26.78 11.78 -17.32
N ILE A 616 -26.24 10.60 -16.98
CA ILE A 616 -25.47 9.79 -17.93
C ILE A 616 -26.45 8.81 -18.60
N GLU A 617 -26.67 8.93 -19.90
CA GLU A 617 -27.76 8.28 -20.64
C GLU A 617 -27.87 6.75 -20.47
N GLY A 618 -29.12 6.26 -20.33
CA GLY A 618 -29.55 4.96 -20.87
C GLY A 618 -30.06 3.91 -19.87
N TYR A 619 -31.39 3.87 -19.69
CA TYR A 619 -32.22 2.84 -19.01
C TYR A 619 -32.42 2.92 -17.49
N GLY A 620 -33.67 3.23 -17.09
CA GLY A 620 -34.31 2.61 -15.92
C GLY A 620 -34.63 3.51 -14.72
N GLN A 621 -35.65 4.37 -14.85
CA GLN A 621 -36.66 4.72 -13.83
C GLN A 621 -36.24 4.69 -12.33
N ILE A 622 -36.02 5.88 -11.77
CA ILE A 622 -36.59 6.22 -10.47
C ILE A 622 -37.59 7.35 -10.73
N SER A 623 -38.87 7.02 -10.69
CA SER A 623 -39.97 7.98 -10.72
C SER A 623 -40.06 8.68 -9.36
N ASP A 624 -39.73 9.98 -9.32
CA ASP A 624 -40.63 11.05 -8.89
C ASP A 624 -39.92 12.43 -8.98
N ASN A 625 -40.50 13.31 -9.81
CA ASN A 625 -40.33 14.78 -9.88
C ASN A 625 -38.97 15.41 -9.53
N ASP A 626 -38.14 15.62 -10.55
CA ASP A 626 -37.75 16.93 -11.12
C ASP A 626 -36.49 16.74 -11.98
N MET A 627 -36.38 17.50 -13.07
CA MET A 627 -35.27 17.53 -14.04
C MET A 627 -33.90 17.97 -13.45
N ILE A 628 -33.53 17.52 -12.25
CA ILE A 628 -32.29 17.94 -11.58
C ILE A 628 -31.17 16.97 -11.93
N SER A 629 -30.24 17.41 -12.77
CA SER A 629 -29.14 16.59 -13.27
C SER A 629 -27.92 16.55 -12.34
N TRP A 630 -27.90 17.36 -11.27
CA TRP A 630 -26.72 17.58 -10.44
C TRP A 630 -26.94 17.21 -8.98
N GLU A 631 -26.02 16.42 -8.44
CA GLU A 631 -25.96 16.03 -7.03
C GLU A 631 -24.80 16.75 -6.33
N ILE A 632 -25.07 17.35 -5.17
CA ILE A 632 -24.06 17.88 -4.25
C ILE A 632 -23.64 16.74 -3.32
N THR A 633 -22.45 16.21 -3.57
CA THR A 633 -21.90 15.06 -2.85
C THR A 633 -21.18 15.48 -1.56
N ARG A 634 -20.59 16.69 -1.53
CA ARG A 634 -19.96 17.29 -0.34
C ARG A 634 -20.04 18.81 -0.36
N ALA A 635 -20.04 19.43 0.83
CA ALA A 635 -20.02 20.88 0.99
C ALA A 635 -19.12 21.30 2.16
N LEU A 636 -18.36 22.38 1.97
CA LEU A 636 -17.55 23.02 3.00
C LEU A 636 -17.86 24.51 3.01
N LYS A 637 -18.21 25.05 4.18
CA LYS A 637 -18.44 26.49 4.34
C LYS A 637 -17.12 27.24 4.16
N CYS A 638 -17.14 28.28 3.33
CA CYS A 638 -16.00 29.17 3.15
C CYS A 638 -16.03 30.23 4.28
N GLU A 639 -14.90 30.48 4.92
CA GLU A 639 -14.72 31.60 5.86
C GLU A 639 -14.69 32.96 5.16
#